data_AF-A0A2V5UEI0-F1
#
_entry.id   AF-A0A2V5UEI0-F1
#
_cell.length_a   1.000
_cell.length_b   1.000
_cell.length_c   1.000
_cell.angle_alpha   90.00
_cell.angle_beta   90.00
_cell.angle_gamma   90.00
#
_symmetry.space_group_name_H-M   'P 1'
#
loop_
_entity.id
_entity.type
_entity.pdbx_description
1 polymer ?
#
loop_
_entity_poly.entity_id
_entity_poly.type
_entity_poly.pdbx_seq_one_letter_code
_entity_poly.pdbx_strand_id
1 'polypeptide(L)'
;MNKIIFPKSLLLTLVSVLLVTFTVWAGTSVLEGVVKDPNGRPVKGADVRIEAKNFSKVIKTDANGRYVYDGLGVATYKVSLVINGQVKASILDVKTQRNRASPLNSTSI
;
A
#
# COMPACT_ATOMS: atom_id res chain seq x y z
N MET A 1 -68.95 -28.47 -9.62
CA MET A 1 -67.71 -29.13 -10.07
C MET A 1 -67.04 -28.26 -11.13
N ASN A 2 -66.31 -27.21 -10.72
CA ASN A 2 -65.47 -26.39 -11.62
C ASN A 2 -64.09 -26.25 -10.95
N LYS A 3 -63.04 -26.73 -11.61
CA LYS A 3 -61.66 -26.71 -11.09
C LYS A 3 -61.09 -25.30 -11.27
N ILE A 4 -60.76 -24.64 -10.17
CA ILE A 4 -59.97 -23.40 -10.17
C ILE A 4 -58.52 -23.80 -10.46
N ILE A 5 -58.02 -23.41 -11.63
CA ILE A 5 -56.64 -23.65 -12.08
C ILE A 5 -55.81 -22.44 -11.65
N PHE A 6 -55.01 -22.59 -10.60
CA PHE A 6 -53.95 -21.65 -10.26
C PHE A 6 -52.67 -22.07 -10.99
N PRO A 7 -52.12 -21.26 -11.92
CA PRO A 7 -50.82 -21.55 -12.48
C PRO A 7 -49.75 -21.39 -11.39
N LYS A 8 -48.85 -22.37 -11.33
CA LYS A 8 -47.70 -22.43 -10.44
C LYS A 8 -46.92 -21.12 -10.50
N SER A 9 -47.14 -20.30 -9.47
CA SER A 9 -46.08 -19.71 -8.65
C SER A 9 -44.91 -19.07 -9.41
N LEU A 10 -44.89 -17.74 -9.29
CA LEU A 10 -43.81 -17.07 -8.57
C LEU A 10 -42.49 -16.86 -9.34
N LEU A 11 -42.53 -16.20 -10.50
CA LEU A 11 -41.37 -15.44 -11.00
C LEU A 11 -41.59 -13.97 -10.64
N LEU A 12 -41.37 -13.71 -9.35
CA LEU A 12 -41.28 -12.38 -8.77
C LEU A 12 -40.24 -11.55 -9.51
N THR A 13 -40.67 -10.35 -9.89
CA THR A 13 -39.89 -9.11 -9.99
C THR A 13 -38.54 -9.14 -9.24
N LEU A 14 -37.42 -9.11 -9.95
CA LEU A 14 -36.17 -8.57 -9.39
C LEU A 14 -35.21 -8.05 -10.48
N VAL A 15 -35.73 -7.19 -11.35
CA VAL A 15 -34.91 -6.10 -11.90
C VAL A 15 -34.67 -5.14 -10.74
N SER A 16 -33.66 -5.43 -9.94
CA SER A 16 -33.00 -4.42 -9.12
C SER A 16 -31.55 -4.84 -9.02
N VAL A 17 -30.84 -4.41 -10.07
CA VAL A 17 -29.41 -4.20 -10.15
C VAL A 17 -28.85 -3.90 -8.74
N LEU A 18 -28.33 -4.92 -8.07
CA LEU A 18 -27.44 -4.70 -6.94
C LEU A 18 -26.05 -4.53 -7.54
N LEU A 19 -25.81 -3.33 -8.07
CA LEU A 19 -24.46 -2.82 -8.29
C LEU A 19 -23.85 -2.73 -6.89
N VAL A 20 -23.29 -3.84 -6.40
CA VAL A 20 -22.44 -3.82 -5.22
C VAL A 20 -21.24 -3.00 -5.66
N THR A 21 -21.25 -1.71 -5.33
CA THR A 21 -20.04 -0.91 -5.38
C THR A 21 -19.10 -1.58 -4.41
N PHE A 22 -18.12 -2.33 -4.94
CA PHE A 22 -16.97 -2.71 -4.15
C PHE A 22 -16.32 -1.41 -3.74
N THR A 23 -16.64 -0.91 -2.55
CA THR A 23 -15.78 0.04 -1.88
C THR A 23 -14.49 -0.72 -1.67
N VAL A 24 -13.53 -0.56 -2.58
CA VAL A 24 -12.15 -0.91 -2.32
C VAL A 24 -11.78 -0.03 -1.14
N TRP A 25 -11.91 -0.57 0.06
CA TRP A 25 -11.21 -0.05 1.22
C TRP A 25 -9.75 -0.32 0.93
N ALA A 26 -9.15 0.61 0.17
CA ALA A 26 -7.73 0.81 0.11
C ALA A 26 -7.34 1.19 1.53
N GLY A 27 -7.07 0.17 2.35
CA GLY A 27 -6.41 0.38 3.62
C GLY A 27 -5.08 1.01 3.27
N THR A 28 -4.94 2.31 3.56
CA THR A 28 -3.67 2.99 3.42
C THR A 28 -2.79 2.58 4.59
N SER A 29 -1.51 2.41 4.31
CA SER A 29 -0.47 2.11 5.26
C SER A 29 0.57 3.22 5.18
N VAL A 30 1.26 3.42 6.30
CA VAL A 30 2.37 4.36 6.41
C VAL A 30 3.67 3.58 6.33
N LEU A 31 4.55 4.00 5.44
CA LEU A 31 5.93 3.55 5.38
C LEU A 31 6.83 4.64 5.95
N GLU A 32 7.51 4.33 7.04
CA GLU A 32 8.47 5.24 7.65
C GLU A 32 9.74 4.51 8.07
N GLY A 33 10.83 5.27 8.15
CA GLY A 33 12.12 4.78 8.59
C GLY A 33 13.15 5.88 8.73
N VAL A 34 14.37 5.50 9.09
CA VAL A 34 15.52 6.41 9.22
C VAL A 34 16.67 5.87 8.39
N VAL A 35 17.27 6.73 7.57
CA VAL A 35 18.46 6.44 6.77
C VAL A 35 19.68 6.97 7.51
N LYS A 36 20.67 6.09 7.70
CA LYS A 36 21.96 6.40 8.29
C LYS A 36 23.08 6.08 7.30
N ASP A 37 24.28 6.60 7.54
CA ASP A 37 25.55 6.27 6.87
C ASP A 37 26.32 5.17 7.65
N PRO A 38 27.41 4.58 7.11
CA PRO A 38 28.12 3.49 7.77
C PRO A 38 28.72 3.87 9.13
N ASN A 39 28.81 5.16 9.42
CA ASN A 39 29.25 5.69 10.72
C ASN A 39 28.06 5.94 11.67
N GLY A 40 26.85 5.53 11.29
CA GLY A 40 25.61 5.72 12.04
C GLY A 40 25.01 7.13 11.96
N ARG A 41 25.55 8.02 11.12
CA ARG A 41 25.09 9.42 10.99
C ARG A 41 23.86 9.50 10.08
N PRO A 42 22.84 10.29 10.43
CA PRO A 42 21.66 10.45 9.57
C PRO A 42 22.01 11.06 8.22
N VAL A 43 21.39 10.56 7.15
CA VAL A 43 21.62 11.08 5.79
C VAL A 43 20.45 11.95 5.37
N LYS A 44 20.69 13.25 5.22
CA LYS A 44 19.70 14.23 4.74
C LYS A 44 19.59 14.23 3.21
N GLY A 45 18.37 14.35 2.69
CA GLY A 45 18.11 14.57 1.27
C GLY A 45 18.38 13.36 0.38
N ALA A 46 18.52 12.17 0.96
CA ALA A 46 18.64 10.93 0.20
C ALA A 46 17.29 10.59 -0.45
N ASP A 47 17.33 10.09 -1.69
CA ASP A 47 16.14 9.70 -2.41
C ASP A 47 15.73 8.29 -1.99
N VAL A 48 14.57 8.16 -1.35
CA VAL A 48 13.93 6.88 -1.03
C VAL A 48 12.91 6.59 -2.13
N ARG A 49 13.20 5.61 -2.97
CA ARG A 49 12.32 5.11 -4.02
C ARG A 49 11.43 3.99 -3.49
N ILE A 50 10.12 4.11 -3.64
CA ILE A 50 9.12 3.13 -3.26
C ILE A 50 8.43 2.66 -4.55
N GLU A 51 8.55 1.39 -4.88
CA GLU A 51 8.12 0.84 -6.17
C GLU A 51 7.24 -0.40 -5.98
N ALA A 52 6.19 -0.52 -6.78
CA ALA A 52 5.38 -1.72 -6.97
C ALA A 52 4.95 -1.82 -8.43
N LYS A 53 4.26 -2.91 -8.82
CA LYS A 53 3.94 -3.23 -10.23
C LYS A 53 3.39 -2.05 -11.05
N ASN A 54 2.55 -1.20 -10.45
CA ASN A 54 1.95 -0.03 -11.11
C ASN A 54 2.10 1.25 -10.27
N PHE A 55 3.13 1.34 -9.42
CA PHE A 55 3.34 2.46 -8.52
C PHE A 55 4.83 2.77 -8.38
N SER A 56 5.20 4.04 -8.48
CA SER A 56 6.55 4.50 -8.16
C SER A 56 6.47 5.87 -7.50
N LYS A 57 7.16 6.02 -6.38
CA LYS A 57 7.24 7.28 -5.65
C LYS A 57 8.67 7.50 -5.16
N VAL A 58 9.11 8.75 -5.21
CA VAL A 58 10.38 9.18 -4.61
C VAL A 58 10.08 10.19 -3.53
N ILE A 59 10.64 9.98 -2.34
CA ILE A 59 10.62 10.95 -1.24
C ILE A 59 12.05 11.20 -0.76
N LYS A 60 12.27 12.35 -0.14
CA LYS A 60 13.57 12.72 0.41
C LYS A 60 13.59 12.57 1.92
N THR A 61 14.71 12.12 2.46
CA THR A 61 14.94 12.11 3.90
C THR A 61 15.12 13.52 4.45
N ASP A 62 14.64 13.75 5.68
CA ASP A 62 14.78 15.02 6.39
C ASP A 62 16.19 15.18 7.01
N ALA A 63 16.39 16.26 7.79
CA ALA A 63 17.68 16.52 8.44
C ALA A 63 18.11 15.45 9.45
N ASN A 64 17.17 14.68 9.99
CA ASN A 64 17.40 13.55 10.90
C ASN A 64 17.49 12.22 10.16
N GLY A 65 17.52 12.23 8.82
CA GLY A 65 17.51 11.04 7.98
C GLY A 65 16.15 10.33 7.97
N ARG A 66 15.10 10.89 8.58
CA ARG A 66 13.78 10.27 8.64
C ARG A 66 13.05 10.45 7.32
N TYR A 67 12.32 9.42 6.91
CA TYR A 67 11.38 9.47 5.81
C TYR A 67 10.03 8.91 6.26
N VAL A 68 8.94 9.48 5.76
CA VAL A 68 7.57 9.04 6.02
C VAL A 68 6.77 9.20 4.73
N TYR A 69 6.04 8.16 4.35
CA TYR A 69 5.09 8.19 3.25
C TYR A 69 3.79 7.52 3.68
N ASP A 70 2.72 8.30 3.70
CA ASP A 70 1.36 7.80 3.90
C ASP A 70 0.69 7.50 2.54
N GLY A 71 -0.39 6.72 2.57
CA GLY A 71 -1.18 6.46 1.36
C GLY A 71 -0.74 5.23 0.55
N LEU A 72 0.08 4.34 1.10
CA LEU A 72 0.39 3.07 0.43
C LEU A 72 -0.78 2.09 0.59
N GLY A 73 -1.38 1.66 -0.52
CA GLY A 73 -2.33 0.55 -0.51
C GLY A 73 -1.66 -0.75 -0.06
N VAL A 74 -2.47 -1.74 0.33
CA VAL A 74 -1.99 -3.07 0.71
C VAL A 74 -1.36 -3.76 -0.50
N ALA A 75 -0.04 -3.77 -0.54
CA ALA A 75 0.77 -4.37 -1.59
C ALA A 75 2.18 -4.70 -1.09
N THR A 76 2.91 -5.40 -1.94
CA THR A 76 4.35 -5.62 -1.78
C THR A 76 5.11 -4.53 -2.51
N TYR A 77 5.97 -3.82 -1.79
CA TYR A 77 6.81 -2.75 -2.32
C TYR A 77 8.28 -3.13 -2.29
N LYS A 78 9.03 -2.62 -3.26
CA LYS A 78 10.49 -2.51 -3.22
C LYS A 78 10.84 -1.10 -2.75
N VAL A 79 11.67 -1.00 -1.73
CA VAL A 79 12.16 0.28 -1.22
C VAL A 79 13.65 0.36 -1.49
N SER A 80 14.10 1.37 -2.21
CA SER A 80 15.51 1.56 -2.57
C SER A 80 16.00 2.92 -2.14
N LEU A 81 17.16 2.95 -1.50
CA LEU A 81 17.88 4.17 -1.18
C LEU A 81 18.78 4.54 -2.36
N VAL A 82 18.57 5.73 -2.91
CA VAL A 82 19.36 6.28 -4.01
C VAL A 82 20.09 7.53 -3.53
N ILE A 83 21.41 7.55 -3.70
CA ILE A 83 22.26 8.68 -3.37
C ILE A 83 23.14 8.96 -4.58
N ASN A 84 23.12 10.20 -5.09
CA ASN A 84 23.85 10.61 -6.28
C ASN A 84 23.58 9.70 -7.51
N GLY A 85 22.33 9.30 -7.70
CA GLY A 85 21.91 8.44 -8.82
C GLY A 85 22.25 6.96 -8.65
N GLN A 86 22.91 6.55 -7.56
CA GLN A 86 23.28 5.16 -7.29
C GLN A 86 22.40 4.53 -6.21
N VAL A 87 21.93 3.31 -6.46
CA VAL A 87 21.24 2.50 -5.44
C VAL A 87 22.27 2.05 -4.41
N LYS A 88 22.14 2.54 -3.17
CA LYS A 88 23.05 2.21 -2.06
C LYS A 88 22.53 1.08 -1.19
N ALA A 89 21.22 0.93 -1.11
CA ALA A 89 20.55 -0.15 -0.39
C ALA A 89 19.19 -0.41 -1.01
N SER A 90 18.70 -1.63 -0.90
CA SER A 90 17.33 -1.97 -1.28
C SER A 90 16.75 -3.02 -0.34
N ILE A 91 15.52 -2.78 0.10
CA ILE A 91 14.70 -3.74 0.82
C ILE A 91 13.66 -4.24 -0.17
N LEU A 92 13.69 -5.55 -0.44
CA LEU A 92 12.70 -6.23 -1.25
C LEU A 92 11.54 -6.68 -0.38
N ASP A 93 10.40 -6.90 -1.01
CA ASP A 93 9.23 -7.52 -0.40
C ASP A 93 8.67 -6.82 0.86
N VAL A 94 8.71 -5.48 0.88
CA VAL A 94 8.07 -4.68 1.93
C VAL A 94 6.55 -4.82 1.81
N LYS A 95 6.00 -5.75 2.59
CA LYS A 95 4.56 -6.00 2.67
C LYS A 95 3.91 -4.97 3.57
N THR A 96 3.11 -4.12 2.97
CA THR A 96 2.19 -3.26 3.71
C THR A 96 0.94 -4.04 4.09
N GLN A 97 0.38 -3.76 5.27
CA GLN A 97 -0.83 -4.44 5.75
C GLN A 97 -1.87 -3.39 6.15
N ARG A 98 -3.15 -3.74 5.99
CA ARG A 98 -4.27 -2.92 6.47
C ARG A 98 -4.14 -2.79 7.99
N ASN A 99 -4.07 -1.54 8.49
CA ASN A 99 -4.18 -1.21 9.91
C ASN A 99 -3.00 -1.58 10.83
N ARG A 100 -1.78 -1.59 10.30
CA ARG A 100 -0.56 -1.56 11.14
C ARG A 100 0.39 -0.55 10.52
N ALA A 101 0.77 0.49 11.26
CA ALA A 101 2.06 1.12 11.00
C ALA A 101 3.06 -0.03 11.02
N SER A 102 3.74 -0.29 9.91
CA SER A 102 4.82 -1.26 9.87
C SER A 102 6.09 -0.48 10.16
N PRO A 103 6.52 -0.32 11.43
CA PRO A 103 7.84 0.21 11.70
C PRO A 103 8.81 -0.80 11.11
N LEU A 104 9.36 -0.48 9.95
CA LEU A 104 10.44 -1.25 9.36
C LEU A 104 11.63 -1.05 10.30
N ASN A 105 11.88 -2.09 11.06
CA ASN A 105 13.00 -2.25 11.96
C ASN A 105 14.29 -1.79 11.28
N SER A 106 14.85 -0.70 11.84
CA SER A 106 16.16 -0.12 11.61
C SER A 106 17.11 -1.03 10.80
N THR A 107 17.29 -0.74 9.51
CA THR A 107 18.42 -1.28 8.76
C THR A 107 19.66 -0.51 9.20
N SER A 108 20.47 -1.12 10.07
CA SER A 108 21.88 -0.73 10.18
C SER A 108 22.59 -1.29 8.96
N ILE A 109 23.28 -0.41 8.27
CA ILE A 109 24.40 -0.72 7.38
C ILE A 109 25.62 -1.13 8.19
#